data_AF-A0A9X1MIW6-F1
#
_entry.id   AF-A0A9X1MIW6-F1
#
_cell.length_a   1.000
_cell.length_b   1.000
_cell.length_c   1.000
_cell.angle_alpha   90.00
_cell.angle_beta   90.00
_cell.angle_gamma   90.00
#
_symmetry.space_group_name_H-M   'P 1'
#
loop_
_entity.id
_entity.type
_entity.pdbx_description
1 polymer ?
#
loop_
_entity_poly.entity_id
_entity_poly.type
_entity_poly.pdbx_seq_one_letter_code
_entity_poly.pdbx_strand_id
1 'polypeptide(L)'
;MQRITPGERASNYISWMSFKKVVPSDRSPDPLERSLAYTYATLRSKQDRSEAEETAFREMTAARVAVREVRAEAGLPRRSFKSKGMVTALRIETFYREKGRLPLASRDDERKVYGDLRNLRHRRTVGELPADTVAVLEQIPGALAVVRRPPLPELEKLEAWCAANKRMPRHDINNRSTPEEDLEVHLGQWLYRHIHRRPSAKETDTTRTVRERIFTLQDTYPPASAVKASAEARQVLDFIDREGRLPDRHRDTLLYAQARRVRHTYTARKGRFGADIAEFLAATSELPNPAESTWDGHFAEVREFTAANGRLPLIHSGPAPERRLAEWLAVAPYVDDAGRRDALESWLEGFSAASAA
;
A
#
# COMPACT_ATOMS: atom_id res chain seq x y z
N MET A 1 12.32 -2.01 44.12
CA MET A 1 11.14 -2.46 43.34
C MET A 1 10.40 -3.51 44.15
N GLN A 2 9.36 -3.12 44.89
CA GLN A 2 8.55 -4.08 45.66
C GLN A 2 7.54 -4.76 44.74
N ARG A 3 7.50 -6.10 44.78
CA ARG A 3 6.57 -6.92 44.00
C ARG A 3 5.23 -6.97 44.74
N ILE A 4 4.22 -6.35 44.14
CA ILE A 4 2.82 -6.45 44.55
C ILE A 4 2.41 -7.92 44.51
N THR A 5 1.86 -8.43 45.61
CA THR A 5 1.48 -9.84 45.74
C THR A 5 0.14 -10.13 45.06
N PRO A 6 -0.14 -11.38 44.63
CA PRO A 6 -1.40 -11.74 43.98
C PRO A 6 -2.67 -11.38 44.77
N GLY A 7 -2.59 -11.27 46.11
CA GLY A 7 -3.70 -10.85 46.97
C GLY A 7 -4.09 -9.37 46.82
N GLU A 8 -3.13 -8.48 46.54
CA GLU A 8 -3.39 -7.04 46.38
C GLU A 8 -4.04 -6.71 45.02
N ARG A 9 -3.88 -7.59 44.02
CA ARG A 9 -4.61 -7.48 42.74
C ARG A 9 -6.08 -7.87 42.88
N ALA A 10 -6.41 -8.80 43.77
CA ALA A 10 -7.80 -9.23 43.99
C ALA A 10 -8.65 -8.16 44.69
N SER A 11 -8.08 -7.43 45.65
CA SER A 11 -8.79 -6.37 46.38
C SER A 11 -9.15 -5.17 45.48
N ASN A 12 -8.26 -4.78 44.56
CA ASN A 12 -8.54 -3.74 43.57
C ASN A 12 -9.55 -4.16 42.50
N TYR A 13 -9.67 -5.46 42.20
CA TYR A 13 -10.64 -5.99 41.24
C TYR A 13 -12.06 -6.11 41.83
N ILE A 14 -12.17 -6.41 43.13
CA ILE A 14 -13.47 -6.53 43.83
C ILE A 14 -14.11 -5.15 44.08
N SER A 15 -13.29 -4.10 44.27
CA SER A 15 -13.78 -2.71 44.36
C SER A 15 -14.32 -2.20 43.01
N TRP A 16 -13.75 -2.65 41.89
CA TRP A 16 -14.21 -2.28 40.55
C TRP A 16 -15.46 -3.05 40.09
N MET A 17 -15.59 -4.32 40.49
CA MET A 17 -16.77 -5.14 40.16
C MET A 17 -18.03 -4.77 40.95
N SER A 18 -17.91 -4.22 42.15
CA SER A 18 -19.05 -3.75 42.94
C SER A 18 -19.73 -2.51 42.34
N PHE A 19 -19.05 -1.76 41.45
CA PHE A 19 -19.62 -0.59 40.77
C PHE A 19 -20.47 -0.97 39.53
N LYS A 20 -20.25 -2.16 38.95
CA LYS A 20 -20.98 -2.63 37.75
C LYS A 20 -22.36 -3.24 38.05
N LYS A 21 -22.72 -3.47 39.32
CA LYS A 21 -24.01 -4.08 39.67
C LYS A 21 -25.20 -3.12 39.72
N VAL A 22 -25.02 -1.82 39.45
CA VAL A 22 -26.11 -0.81 39.56
C VAL A 22 -26.44 -0.10 38.24
N VAL A 23 -25.72 -0.34 37.13
CA VAL A 23 -25.99 0.38 35.86
C VAL A 23 -26.02 -0.59 34.66
N PRO A 24 -27.13 -0.65 33.87
CA PRO A 24 -27.22 -1.48 32.67
C PRO A 24 -26.20 -1.09 31.58
N SER A 25 -25.75 -2.07 30.80
CA SER A 25 -24.50 -2.06 30.01
C SER A 25 -24.46 -1.25 28.70
N ASP A 26 -25.54 -0.57 28.29
CA ASP A 26 -25.65 -0.18 26.87
C ASP A 26 -25.52 1.32 26.58
N ARG A 27 -24.93 2.11 27.49
CA ARG A 27 -24.58 3.52 27.18
C ARG A 27 -23.19 3.90 27.65
N SER A 28 -22.42 4.53 26.74
CA SER A 28 -21.16 5.17 27.11
C SER A 28 -21.49 6.38 28.01
N PRO A 29 -20.85 6.52 29.19
CA PRO A 29 -21.21 7.57 30.14
C PRO A 29 -20.98 8.95 29.54
N ASP A 30 -21.93 9.85 29.79
CA ASP A 30 -21.94 11.25 29.37
C ASP A 30 -20.66 11.96 29.89
N PRO A 31 -20.04 12.88 29.11
CA PRO A 31 -19.00 13.80 29.60
C PRO A 31 -19.24 14.38 31.01
N LEU A 32 -20.48 14.71 31.36
CA LEU A 32 -20.86 15.21 32.69
C LEU A 32 -20.74 14.13 33.77
N GLU A 33 -21.15 12.89 33.48
CA GLU A 33 -21.00 11.75 34.40
C GLU A 33 -19.53 11.38 34.62
N ARG A 34 -18.68 11.49 33.58
CA ARG A 34 -17.23 11.31 33.73
C ARG A 34 -16.59 12.41 34.56
N SER A 35 -17.04 13.65 34.38
CA SER A 35 -16.57 14.79 35.17
C SER A 35 -16.97 14.64 36.65
N LEU A 36 -18.21 14.22 36.91
CA LEU A 36 -18.69 13.95 38.27
C LEU A 36 -17.98 12.75 38.89
N ALA A 37 -17.75 11.66 38.16
CA ALA A 37 -16.98 10.51 38.63
C ALA A 37 -15.51 10.88 38.94
N TYR A 38 -14.89 11.73 38.12
CA TYR A 38 -13.54 12.25 38.38
C TYR A 38 -13.53 13.14 39.62
N THR A 39 -14.51 14.02 39.77
CA THR A 39 -14.63 14.92 40.93
C THR A 39 -14.90 14.11 42.21
N TYR A 40 -15.76 13.09 42.14
CA TYR A 40 -16.07 12.18 43.24
C TYR A 40 -14.87 11.29 43.61
N ALA A 41 -14.12 10.77 42.62
CA ALA A 41 -12.87 10.04 42.89
C ALA A 41 -11.79 10.94 43.52
N THR A 42 -11.71 12.21 43.11
CA THR A 42 -10.79 13.20 43.68
C THR A 42 -11.23 13.63 45.08
N LEU A 43 -12.53 13.65 45.38
CA LEU A 43 -13.07 13.92 46.73
C LEU A 43 -12.92 12.71 47.66
N ARG A 44 -13.14 11.49 47.17
CA ARG A 44 -12.93 10.25 47.92
C ARG A 44 -11.44 10.02 48.24
N SER A 45 -10.55 10.33 47.29
CA SER A 45 -9.09 10.38 47.53
C SER A 45 -8.67 11.49 48.50
N LYS A 46 -9.52 12.47 48.83
CA LYS A 46 -9.26 13.48 49.87
C LYS A 46 -9.76 13.02 51.24
N GLN A 47 -10.72 12.10 51.28
CA GLN A 47 -11.35 11.61 52.52
C GLN A 47 -10.51 10.52 53.22
N ASP A 48 -9.65 9.82 52.46
CA ASP A 48 -8.70 8.82 52.97
C ASP A 48 -7.25 9.33 53.06
N ARG A 49 -7.00 10.65 52.92
CA ARG A 49 -5.64 11.18 53.13
C ARG A 49 -5.32 11.12 54.60
N SER A 50 -4.17 10.52 54.93
CA SER A 50 -3.59 10.72 56.25
C SER A 50 -3.40 12.24 56.48
N GLU A 51 -3.50 12.69 57.73
CA GLU A 51 -3.27 14.10 58.08
C GLU A 51 -1.93 14.63 57.54
N ALA A 52 -0.92 13.76 57.40
CA ALA A 52 0.37 14.07 56.81
C ALA A 52 0.28 14.43 55.30
N GLU A 53 -0.52 13.69 54.53
CA GLU A 53 -0.73 13.97 53.10
C GLU A 53 -1.58 15.23 52.87
N GLU A 54 -2.54 15.48 53.76
CA GLU A 54 -3.34 16.70 53.69
C GLU A 54 -2.51 17.93 54.06
N THR A 55 -1.64 17.82 55.07
CA THR A 55 -0.67 18.85 55.46
C THR A 55 0.30 19.14 54.32
N ALA A 56 0.92 18.12 53.73
CA ALA A 56 1.83 18.30 52.60
C ALA A 56 1.13 18.93 51.38
N PHE A 57 -0.13 18.60 51.13
CA PHE A 57 -0.91 19.22 50.06
C PHE A 57 -1.25 20.69 50.34
N ARG A 58 -1.62 21.02 51.59
CA ARG A 58 -1.85 22.41 52.02
C ARG A 58 -0.58 23.23 51.92
N GLU A 59 0.56 22.71 52.37
CA GLU A 59 1.88 23.34 52.24
C GLU A 59 2.27 23.56 50.77
N MET A 60 2.13 22.55 49.91
CA MET A 60 2.40 22.69 48.48
C MET A 60 1.49 23.76 47.83
N THR A 61 0.22 23.82 48.24
CA THR A 61 -0.73 24.80 47.70
C THR A 61 -0.42 26.20 48.20
N ALA A 62 -0.12 26.36 49.49
CA ALA A 62 0.32 27.61 50.09
C ALA A 62 1.62 28.12 49.44
N ALA A 63 2.61 27.23 49.23
CA ALA A 63 3.84 27.56 48.52
C ALA A 63 3.57 28.02 47.07
N ARG A 64 2.62 27.40 46.37
CA ARG A 64 2.21 27.82 45.01
C ARG A 64 1.52 29.18 44.99
N VAL A 65 0.75 29.52 46.03
CA VAL A 65 0.10 30.83 46.18
C VAL A 65 1.15 31.89 46.53
N ALA A 66 2.03 31.63 47.51
CA ALA A 66 3.11 32.54 47.88
C ALA A 66 4.04 32.86 46.69
N VAL A 67 4.41 31.85 45.89
CA VAL A 67 5.20 32.06 44.66
C VAL A 67 4.45 32.87 43.60
N ARG A 68 3.10 32.83 43.57
CA ARG A 68 2.30 33.69 42.68
C ARG A 68 2.24 35.12 43.18
N GLU A 69 2.13 35.34 44.48
CA GLU A 69 2.03 36.66 45.11
C GLU A 69 3.35 37.43 45.02
N VAL A 70 4.46 36.82 45.44
CA VAL A 70 5.82 37.42 45.30
C VAL A 70 6.12 37.83 43.86
N ARG A 71 5.60 37.08 42.88
CA ARG A 71 5.75 37.42 41.46
C ARG A 71 4.87 38.57 41.00
N ALA A 72 3.63 38.63 41.49
CA ALA A 72 2.70 39.70 41.18
C ALA A 72 3.25 41.03 41.74
N GLU A 73 3.80 41.00 42.95
CA GLU A 73 4.47 42.14 43.59
C GLU A 73 5.72 42.58 42.82
N ALA A 74 6.49 41.64 42.27
CA ALA A 74 7.64 41.94 41.42
C ALA A 74 7.31 42.48 40.02
N GLY A 75 6.02 42.70 39.70
CA GLY A 75 5.57 43.16 38.37
C GLY A 75 5.90 42.17 37.25
N LEU A 76 6.28 40.93 37.59
CA LEU A 76 6.63 39.91 36.61
C LEU A 76 5.32 39.43 35.97
N PRO A 77 5.18 39.48 34.63
CA PRO A 77 3.97 39.03 33.97
C PRO A 77 3.66 37.61 34.43
N ARG A 78 2.40 37.35 34.82
CA ARG A 78 1.91 36.00 35.15
C ARG A 78 2.47 35.08 34.09
N ARG A 79 3.35 34.14 34.48
CA ARG A 79 4.01 33.20 33.57
C ARG A 79 2.93 32.71 32.62
N SER A 80 2.88 33.25 31.40
CA SER A 80 2.06 32.68 30.35
C SER A 80 2.60 31.27 30.29
N PHE A 81 1.81 30.30 30.72
CA PHE A 81 2.22 28.90 30.76
C PHE A 81 2.93 28.68 29.43
N LYS A 82 4.26 28.46 29.46
CA LYS A 82 5.06 28.40 28.22
C LYS A 82 4.27 27.49 27.31
N SER A 83 3.87 28.00 26.16
CA SER A 83 2.91 27.30 25.32
C SER A 83 3.42 25.85 25.16
N LYS A 84 2.54 24.86 25.13
CA LYS A 84 2.96 23.46 24.96
C LYS A 84 3.96 23.30 23.80
N GLY A 85 3.87 24.17 22.79
CA GLY A 85 4.84 24.32 21.71
C GLY A 85 6.25 24.67 22.18
N MET A 86 6.43 25.72 22.97
CA MET A 86 7.73 26.15 23.51
C MET A 86 8.41 25.08 24.36
N VAL A 87 7.67 24.41 25.26
CA VAL A 87 8.24 23.29 26.07
C VAL A 87 8.71 22.15 25.16
N THR A 88 7.96 21.90 24.10
CA THR A 88 8.29 20.86 23.12
C THR A 88 9.52 21.23 22.29
N ALA A 89 9.64 22.50 21.86
CA ALA A 89 10.80 22.98 21.12
C ALA A 89 12.09 22.89 21.94
N LEU A 90 12.06 23.32 23.21
CA LEU A 90 13.21 23.19 24.12
C LEU A 90 13.63 21.73 24.30
N ARG A 91 12.67 20.79 24.40
CA ARG A 91 13.02 19.36 24.46
C ARG A 91 13.71 18.85 23.19
N ILE A 92 13.30 19.33 22.02
CA ILE A 92 13.97 18.99 20.74
C ILE A 92 15.36 19.61 20.68
N GLU A 93 15.52 20.84 21.16
CA GLU A 93 16.81 21.52 21.29
C GLU A 93 17.77 20.74 22.21
N THR A 94 17.31 20.35 23.41
CA THR A 94 18.07 19.52 24.34
C THR A 94 18.50 18.21 23.68
N PHE A 95 17.57 17.52 23.02
CA PHE A 95 17.88 16.28 22.29
C PHE A 95 18.96 16.50 21.23
N TYR A 96 18.85 17.57 20.44
CA TYR A 96 19.83 17.89 19.41
C TYR A 96 21.21 18.19 20.02
N ARG A 97 21.26 18.95 21.11
CA ARG A 97 22.51 19.28 21.81
C ARG A 97 23.20 18.04 22.38
N GLU A 98 22.43 17.07 22.88
CA GLU A 98 22.95 15.81 23.42
C GLU A 98 23.38 14.81 22.34
N LYS A 99 22.61 14.69 21.25
CA LYS A 99 22.83 13.67 20.22
C LYS A 99 23.56 14.16 18.97
N GLY A 100 23.71 15.48 18.80
CA GLY A 100 24.28 16.12 17.61
C GLY A 100 23.45 15.93 16.34
N ARG A 101 22.18 15.50 16.44
CA ARG A 101 21.29 15.24 15.29
C ARG A 101 19.81 15.31 15.68
N LEU A 102 18.95 15.36 14.66
CA LEU A 102 17.50 15.28 14.84
C LEU A 102 17.02 13.86 15.21
N PRO A 103 15.87 13.74 15.89
CA PRO A 103 15.28 12.45 16.24
C PRO A 103 14.82 11.68 14.99
N LEU A 104 14.95 10.36 15.01
CA LEU A 104 14.58 9.47 13.92
C LEU A 104 13.26 8.74 14.22
N ALA A 105 12.39 8.65 13.22
CA ALA A 105 11.10 7.96 13.35
C ALA A 105 11.23 6.44 13.57
N SER A 106 12.34 5.86 13.10
CA SER A 106 12.62 4.42 13.12
C SER A 106 13.12 3.91 14.47
N ARG A 107 13.46 4.81 15.41
CA ARG A 107 13.97 4.45 16.74
C ARG A 107 12.88 4.64 17.79
N ASP A 108 12.61 3.59 18.55
CA ASP A 108 11.47 3.57 19.48
C ASP A 108 11.61 4.57 20.63
N ASP A 109 12.81 4.76 21.14
CA ASP A 109 13.15 5.74 22.18
C ASP A 109 13.05 7.19 21.68
N GLU A 110 13.21 7.42 20.37
CA GLU A 110 13.16 8.75 19.75
C GLU A 110 11.78 9.09 19.17
N ARG A 111 10.90 8.08 18.99
CA ARG A 111 9.63 8.20 18.27
C ARG A 111 8.73 9.31 18.82
N LYS A 112 8.73 9.53 20.15
CA LYS A 112 7.97 10.61 20.79
C LYS A 112 8.50 11.99 20.39
N VAL A 113 9.81 12.22 20.53
CA VAL A 113 10.47 13.49 20.19
C VAL A 113 10.35 13.77 18.68
N TYR A 114 10.42 12.73 17.85
CA TYR A 114 10.14 12.83 16.42
C TYR A 114 8.69 13.27 16.13
N GLY A 115 7.71 12.64 16.77
CA GLY A 115 6.29 13.01 16.61
C GLY A 115 6.02 14.45 17.03
N ASP A 116 6.67 14.89 18.10
CA ASP A 116 6.66 16.26 18.59
C ASP A 116 7.24 17.26 17.58
N LEU A 117 8.43 16.99 17.05
CA LEU A 117 9.05 17.79 15.99
C LEU A 117 8.15 17.88 14.76
N ARG A 118 7.58 16.75 14.33
CA ARG A 118 6.64 16.69 13.21
C ARG A 118 5.41 17.58 13.44
N ASN A 119 4.86 17.58 14.66
CA ASN A 119 3.73 18.43 15.02
C ASN A 119 4.09 19.92 15.02
N LEU A 120 5.25 20.31 15.56
CA LEU A 120 5.70 21.71 15.54
C LEU A 120 5.91 22.20 14.10
N ARG A 121 6.53 21.38 13.24
CA ARG A 121 6.68 21.71 11.82
C ARG A 121 5.34 21.89 11.12
N HIS A 122 4.37 21.01 11.38
CA HIS A 122 3.02 21.15 10.83
C HIS A 122 2.35 22.46 11.28
N ARG A 123 2.42 22.79 12.57
CA ARG A 123 1.89 24.04 13.13
C ARG A 123 2.55 25.28 12.51
N ARG A 124 3.84 25.23 12.22
CA ARG A 124 4.53 26.30 11.47
C ARG A 124 3.94 26.46 10.07
N THR A 125 3.75 25.35 9.35
CA THR A 125 3.19 25.38 7.99
C THR A 125 1.79 25.99 7.94
N VAL A 126 0.96 25.81 8.99
CA VAL A 126 -0.37 26.42 9.08
C VAL A 126 -0.40 27.80 9.74
N GLY A 127 0.77 28.36 10.10
CA GLY A 127 0.86 29.69 10.73
C GLY A 127 0.47 29.75 12.21
N GLU A 128 0.28 28.60 12.88
CA GLU A 128 -0.16 28.52 14.28
C GLU A 128 0.99 28.44 15.29
N LEU A 129 2.25 28.49 14.84
CA LEU A 129 3.42 28.34 15.71
C LEU A 129 3.87 29.72 16.22
N PRO A 130 3.91 29.94 17.55
CA PRO A 130 4.39 31.19 18.14
C PRO A 130 5.83 31.55 17.71
N ALA A 131 6.10 32.83 17.49
CA ALA A 131 7.39 33.32 16.98
C ALA A 131 8.59 32.95 17.88
N ASP A 132 8.40 32.96 19.20
CA ASP A 132 9.39 32.52 20.18
C ASP A 132 9.74 31.03 20.03
N THR A 133 8.75 30.20 19.71
CA THR A 133 8.93 28.76 19.44
C THR A 133 9.64 28.54 18.10
N VAL A 134 9.35 29.37 17.09
CA VAL A 134 10.06 29.36 15.80
C VAL A 134 11.54 29.68 16.00
N ALA A 135 11.86 30.75 16.75
CA ALA A 135 13.23 31.18 17.00
C ALA A 135 14.11 30.08 17.64
N VAL A 136 13.56 29.30 18.58
CA VAL A 136 14.26 28.15 19.18
C VAL A 136 14.55 27.07 18.13
N LEU A 137 13.58 26.75 17.27
CA LEU A 137 13.77 25.72 16.24
C LEU A 137 14.69 26.17 15.11
N GLU A 138 14.81 27.48 14.83
CA GLU A 138 15.74 28.02 13.85
C GLU A 138 17.21 27.80 14.24
N GLN A 139 17.49 27.72 15.55
CA GLN A 139 18.83 27.41 16.05
C GLN A 139 19.24 25.95 15.82
N ILE A 140 18.31 25.08 15.41
CA ILE A 140 18.55 23.66 15.19
C ILE A 140 18.58 23.38 13.68
N PRO A 141 19.75 23.08 13.09
CA PRO A 141 19.88 22.76 11.67
C PRO A 141 18.86 21.71 11.21
N GLY A 142 18.04 22.09 10.23
CA GLY A 142 17.01 21.22 9.65
C GLY A 142 15.76 21.01 10.51
N ALA A 143 15.66 21.49 11.75
CA ALA A 143 14.45 21.32 12.56
C ALA A 143 13.21 21.99 11.95
N LEU A 144 13.41 23.00 11.11
CA LEU A 144 12.35 23.68 10.39
C LEU A 144 12.27 23.33 8.90
N ALA A 145 13.00 22.29 8.47
CA ALA A 145 12.90 21.77 7.11
C ALA A 145 11.45 21.36 6.80
N VAL A 146 11.00 21.74 5.61
CA VAL A 146 9.65 21.49 5.13
C VAL A 146 9.39 19.97 5.09
N VAL A 147 8.51 19.47 5.98
CA VAL A 147 8.21 18.02 6.10
C VAL A 147 7.50 17.48 4.87
N ARG A 148 6.69 18.33 4.23
CA ARG A 148 5.94 18.00 3.04
C ARG A 148 6.20 19.07 2.00
N ARG A 149 6.94 18.70 0.96
CA ARG A 149 7.06 19.54 -0.22
C ARG A 149 5.64 19.88 -0.69
N PRO A 150 5.36 21.14 -1.07
CA PRO A 150 4.09 21.47 -1.71
C PRO A 150 3.89 20.51 -2.89
N PRO A 151 2.69 19.96 -3.08
CA PRO A 151 2.46 18.98 -4.13
C PRO A 151 2.45 19.61 -5.53
N LEU A 152 2.21 20.93 -5.64
CA LEU A 152 2.11 21.62 -6.93
C LEU A 152 3.39 21.58 -7.76
N PRO A 153 4.60 21.89 -7.23
CA PRO A 153 5.83 21.74 -8.01
C PRO A 153 6.14 20.30 -8.46
N GLU A 154 5.77 19.28 -7.68
CA GLU A 154 5.95 17.89 -8.11
C GLU A 154 4.91 17.48 -9.17
N LEU A 155 3.70 18.06 -9.12
CA LEU A 155 2.68 17.90 -10.16
C LEU A 155 3.14 18.54 -11.48
N GLU A 156 3.69 19.75 -11.46
CA GLU A 156 4.24 20.41 -12.66
C GLU A 156 5.37 19.59 -13.29
N LYS A 157 6.26 19.01 -12.46
CA LYS A 157 7.29 18.08 -12.94
C LYS A 157 6.69 16.83 -13.56
N LEU A 158 5.66 16.25 -12.93
CA LEU A 158 4.96 15.09 -13.47
C LEU A 158 4.34 15.40 -14.84
N GLU A 159 3.69 16.55 -14.98
CA GLU A 159 3.07 16.99 -16.24
C GLU A 159 4.10 17.19 -17.34
N ALA A 160 5.18 17.91 -17.05
CA ALA A 160 6.29 18.10 -17.99
C ALA A 160 6.90 16.77 -18.41
N TRP A 161 7.10 15.85 -17.45
CA TRP A 161 7.64 14.53 -17.71
C TRP A 161 6.71 13.68 -18.60
N CYS A 162 5.41 13.65 -18.31
CA CYS A 162 4.41 12.95 -19.13
C CYS A 162 4.33 13.55 -20.54
N ALA A 163 4.36 14.88 -20.67
CA ALA A 163 4.33 15.56 -21.96
C ALA A 163 5.56 15.24 -22.83
N ALA A 164 6.73 15.13 -22.22
CA ALA A 164 7.98 14.75 -22.90
C ALA A 164 7.99 13.27 -23.30
N ASN A 165 7.57 12.37 -22.41
CA ASN A 165 7.68 10.92 -22.60
C ASN A 165 6.44 10.26 -23.24
N LYS A 166 5.35 11.03 -23.41
CA LYS A 166 4.05 10.57 -23.96
C LYS A 166 3.47 9.35 -23.23
N ARG A 167 3.77 9.20 -21.94
CA ARG A 167 3.31 8.10 -21.08
C ARG A 167 3.35 8.48 -19.60
N MET A 168 2.71 7.69 -18.75
CA MET A 168 2.84 7.82 -17.29
C MET A 168 4.17 7.21 -16.79
N PRO A 169 4.77 7.79 -15.72
CA PRO A 169 5.99 7.26 -15.13
C PRO A 169 5.78 5.92 -14.44
N ARG A 170 6.83 5.08 -14.46
CA ARG A 170 6.85 3.81 -13.72
C ARG A 170 7.09 4.06 -12.23
N HIS A 171 6.36 3.34 -11.38
CA HIS A 171 6.59 3.40 -9.93
C HIS A 171 7.79 2.55 -9.48
N ASP A 172 8.29 1.67 -10.35
CA ASP A 172 9.47 0.85 -10.10
C ASP A 172 10.23 0.57 -11.41
N ILE A 173 11.56 0.56 -11.31
CA ILE A 173 12.51 0.23 -12.37
C ILE A 173 13.63 -0.57 -11.71
N ASN A 174 13.80 -1.81 -12.16
CA ASN A 174 14.93 -2.65 -11.77
C ASN A 174 16.23 -2.08 -12.36
N ASN A 175 17.31 -2.06 -11.58
CA ASN A 175 18.65 -1.62 -12.00
C ASN A 175 18.69 -0.18 -12.53
N ARG A 176 18.34 0.79 -11.67
CA ARG A 176 18.44 2.21 -12.00
C ARG A 176 19.89 2.60 -12.27
N SER A 177 20.11 3.23 -13.41
CA SER A 177 21.46 3.56 -13.88
C SER A 177 21.59 5.04 -14.28
N THR A 178 20.48 5.72 -14.54
CA THR A 178 20.48 7.11 -15.00
C THR A 178 19.71 8.05 -14.06
N PRO A 179 20.09 9.34 -13.99
CA PRO A 179 19.34 10.35 -13.25
C PRO A 179 17.89 10.52 -13.73
N GLU A 180 17.62 10.25 -15.01
CA GLU A 180 16.28 10.30 -15.59
C GLU A 180 15.39 9.17 -15.08
N GLU A 181 15.94 7.95 -14.95
CA GLU A 181 15.23 6.81 -14.35
C GLU A 181 14.91 7.07 -12.86
N ASP A 182 15.82 7.70 -12.13
CA ASP A 182 15.58 8.09 -10.75
C ASP A 182 14.45 9.12 -10.62
N LEU A 183 14.40 10.10 -11.54
CA LEU A 183 13.30 11.05 -11.63
C LEU A 183 11.98 10.34 -11.97
N GLU A 184 11.98 9.44 -12.96
CA GLU A 184 10.80 8.67 -13.34
C GLU A 184 10.25 7.90 -12.13
N VAL A 185 11.09 7.16 -11.41
CA VAL A 185 10.64 6.38 -10.25
C VAL A 185 10.16 7.26 -9.12
N HIS A 186 10.85 8.37 -8.83
CA HIS A 186 10.40 9.34 -7.83
C HIS A 186 8.99 9.85 -8.17
N LEU A 187 8.75 10.27 -9.40
CA LEU A 187 7.44 10.73 -9.88
C LEU A 187 6.39 9.61 -9.84
N GLY A 188 6.74 8.39 -10.26
CA GLY A 188 5.86 7.23 -10.22
C GLY A 188 5.45 6.82 -8.80
N GLN A 189 6.38 6.86 -7.85
CA GLN A 189 6.09 6.62 -6.43
C GLN A 189 5.24 7.74 -5.83
N TRP A 190 5.53 8.99 -6.19
CA TRP A 190 4.76 10.14 -5.73
C TRP A 190 3.31 10.07 -6.25
N LEU A 191 3.12 9.76 -7.54
CA LEU A 191 1.84 9.48 -8.18
C LEU A 191 1.08 8.36 -7.46
N TYR A 192 1.73 7.21 -7.27
CA TYR A 192 1.15 6.03 -6.63
C TYR A 192 0.60 6.36 -5.24
N ARG A 193 1.35 7.12 -4.43
CA ARG A 193 0.92 7.57 -3.10
C ARG A 193 -0.32 8.46 -3.15
N HIS A 194 -0.51 9.28 -4.17
CA HIS A 194 -1.67 10.18 -4.27
C HIS A 194 -2.95 9.48 -4.76
N ILE A 195 -2.80 8.52 -5.68
CA ILE A 195 -3.91 7.70 -6.20
C ILE A 195 -4.43 6.76 -5.12
N HIS A 196 -3.54 6.07 -4.41
CA HIS A 196 -3.93 5.04 -3.43
C HIS A 196 -4.21 5.58 -2.03
N ARG A 197 -4.01 6.90 -1.82
CA ARG A 197 -4.40 7.53 -0.57
C ARG A 197 -5.91 7.59 -0.49
N ARG A 198 -6.49 6.85 0.45
CA ARG A 198 -7.93 6.92 0.75
C ARG A 198 -8.32 8.38 1.02
N PRO A 199 -9.42 8.88 0.41
CA PRO A 199 -10.00 10.15 0.80
C PRO A 199 -10.20 10.16 2.31
N SER A 200 -9.81 11.25 2.95
CA SER A 200 -9.94 11.41 4.40
C SER A 200 -10.62 12.73 4.67
N ALA A 201 -11.35 12.85 5.78
CA ALA A 201 -11.93 14.13 6.21
C ALA A 201 -10.89 15.27 6.38
N LYS A 202 -9.60 14.92 6.43
CA LYS A 202 -8.45 15.86 6.50
C LYS A 202 -7.80 16.12 5.13
N GLU A 203 -8.48 15.80 4.04
CA GLU A 203 -8.03 16.13 2.70
C GLU A 203 -8.17 17.62 2.46
N THR A 204 -7.06 18.28 2.10
CA THR A 204 -7.07 19.68 1.71
C THR A 204 -7.54 19.82 0.27
N ASP A 205 -8.11 20.98 -0.09
CA ASP A 205 -8.52 21.25 -1.48
C ASP A 205 -7.34 21.11 -2.45
N THR A 206 -6.15 21.56 -2.06
CA THR A 206 -4.92 21.34 -2.86
C THR A 206 -4.66 19.86 -3.15
N THR A 207 -4.86 18.96 -2.17
CA THR A 207 -4.65 17.52 -2.38
C THR A 207 -5.72 16.95 -3.31
N ARG A 208 -6.97 17.43 -3.19
CA ARG A 208 -8.07 17.06 -4.09
C ARG A 208 -7.77 17.48 -5.53
N THR A 209 -7.41 18.74 -5.76
CA THR A 209 -7.02 19.27 -7.08
C THR A 209 -5.84 18.50 -7.68
N VAL A 210 -4.83 18.17 -6.87
CA VAL A 210 -3.69 17.35 -7.35
C VAL A 210 -4.16 15.96 -7.79
N ARG A 211 -5.05 15.31 -7.02
CA ARG A 211 -5.58 14.00 -7.39
C ARG A 211 -6.43 14.05 -8.66
N GLU A 212 -7.28 15.06 -8.80
CA GLU A 212 -8.09 15.27 -10.02
C GLU A 212 -7.20 15.44 -11.25
N ARG A 213 -6.16 16.29 -11.16
CA ARG A 213 -5.18 16.47 -12.26
C ARG A 213 -4.42 15.19 -12.58
N ILE A 214 -4.07 14.39 -11.56
CA ILE A 214 -3.47 13.07 -11.76
C ILE A 214 -4.41 12.15 -12.56
N PHE A 215 -5.71 12.14 -12.26
CA PHE A 215 -6.65 11.33 -13.04
C PHE A 215 -6.77 11.83 -14.48
N THR A 216 -6.82 13.15 -14.71
CA THR A 216 -6.77 13.72 -16.07
C THR A 216 -5.51 13.29 -16.82
N LEU A 217 -4.35 13.23 -16.15
CA LEU A 217 -3.12 12.71 -16.76
C LEU A 217 -3.20 11.22 -17.08
N GLN A 218 -3.84 10.40 -16.23
CA GLN A 218 -4.04 8.97 -16.51
C GLN A 218 -5.00 8.74 -17.69
N ASP A 219 -5.97 9.62 -17.90
CA ASP A 219 -6.87 9.58 -19.04
C ASP A 219 -6.17 10.04 -20.33
N THR A 220 -5.22 10.98 -20.21
CA THR A 220 -4.49 11.55 -21.36
C THR A 220 -3.29 10.70 -21.78
N TYR A 221 -2.55 10.16 -20.82
CA TYR A 221 -1.30 9.44 -21.06
C TYR A 221 -1.43 7.97 -20.66
N PRO A 222 -1.14 7.03 -21.57
CA PRO A 222 -1.20 5.61 -21.25
C PRO A 222 -0.15 5.24 -20.18
N PRO A 223 -0.41 4.20 -19.37
CA PRO A 223 0.62 3.65 -18.50
C PRO A 223 1.77 3.08 -19.35
N ALA A 224 2.99 3.10 -18.82
CA ALA A 224 4.17 2.58 -19.52
C ALA A 224 4.00 1.13 -20.02
N SER A 225 3.28 0.31 -19.27
CA SER A 225 2.95 -1.07 -19.66
C SER A 225 2.00 -1.13 -20.87
N ALA A 226 1.11 -0.15 -21.03
CA ALA A 226 0.24 -0.06 -22.21
C ALA A 226 1.03 0.39 -23.44
N VAL A 227 1.92 1.38 -23.32
CA VAL A 227 2.80 1.78 -24.44
C VAL A 227 3.66 0.62 -24.92
N LYS A 228 4.27 -0.11 -23.98
CA LYS A 228 5.03 -1.33 -24.31
C LYS A 228 4.16 -2.37 -24.99
N ALA A 229 2.94 -2.61 -24.49
CA ALA A 229 2.02 -3.57 -25.09
C ALA A 229 1.58 -3.15 -26.49
N SER A 230 1.33 -1.85 -26.74
CA SER A 230 1.03 -1.33 -28.08
C SER A 230 2.20 -1.54 -29.04
N ALA A 231 3.44 -1.27 -28.61
CA ALA A 231 4.63 -1.52 -29.43
C ALA A 231 4.81 -3.02 -29.75
N GLU A 232 4.62 -3.90 -28.76
CA GLU A 232 4.63 -5.36 -28.96
C GLU A 232 3.50 -5.82 -29.90
N ALA A 233 2.29 -5.27 -29.75
CA ALA A 233 1.15 -5.54 -30.61
C ALA A 233 1.45 -5.14 -32.06
N ARG A 234 2.04 -3.95 -32.27
CA ARG A 234 2.42 -3.46 -33.60
C ARG A 234 3.46 -4.37 -34.27
N GLN A 235 4.46 -4.85 -33.54
CA GLN A 235 5.46 -5.80 -34.08
C GLN A 235 4.81 -7.09 -34.58
N VAL A 236 3.78 -7.58 -33.88
CA VAL A 236 3.05 -8.78 -34.30
C VAL A 236 2.16 -8.48 -35.50
N LEU A 237 1.47 -7.33 -35.54
CA LEU A 237 0.67 -6.91 -36.69
C LEU A 237 1.54 -6.76 -37.96
N ASP A 238 2.66 -6.07 -37.87
CA ASP A 238 3.59 -5.90 -39.01
C ASP A 238 4.11 -7.26 -39.52
N PHE A 239 4.30 -8.24 -38.63
CA PHE A 239 4.65 -9.60 -39.01
C PHE A 239 3.51 -10.31 -39.76
N ILE A 240 2.27 -10.18 -39.29
CA ILE A 240 1.09 -10.77 -39.93
C ILE A 240 0.92 -10.18 -41.34
N ASP A 241 1.03 -8.86 -41.46
CA ASP A 241 0.92 -8.16 -42.74
C ASP A 241 1.99 -8.63 -43.75
N ARG A 242 3.22 -8.87 -43.28
CA ARG A 242 4.34 -9.29 -44.12
C ARG A 242 4.28 -10.77 -44.52
N GLU A 243 3.98 -11.65 -43.57
CA GLU A 243 4.06 -13.10 -43.77
C GLU A 243 2.72 -13.75 -44.14
N GLY A 244 1.61 -13.01 -44.02
CA GLY A 244 0.25 -13.53 -44.23
C GLY A 244 -0.13 -14.62 -43.22
N ARG A 245 0.57 -14.72 -42.10
CA ARG A 245 0.35 -15.74 -41.05
C ARG A 245 0.67 -15.21 -39.67
N LEU A 246 0.18 -15.92 -38.67
CA LEU A 246 0.46 -15.63 -37.26
C LEU A 246 1.86 -16.12 -36.84
N PRO A 247 2.47 -15.51 -35.81
CA PRO A 247 3.74 -15.99 -35.26
C PRO A 247 3.61 -17.40 -34.70
N ASP A 248 4.55 -18.28 -35.04
CA ASP A 248 4.61 -19.65 -34.53
C ASP A 248 5.52 -19.74 -33.28
N ARG A 249 5.18 -20.64 -32.35
CA ARG A 249 5.93 -20.79 -31.08
C ARG A 249 7.37 -21.23 -31.28
N HIS A 250 7.63 -22.07 -32.27
CA HIS A 250 8.95 -22.67 -32.50
C HIS A 250 9.81 -21.85 -33.45
N ARG A 251 9.19 -21.19 -34.44
CA ARG A 251 9.89 -20.38 -35.44
C ARG A 251 10.03 -18.91 -35.02
N ASP A 252 9.00 -18.36 -34.38
CA ASP A 252 8.85 -16.93 -34.08
C ASP A 252 8.73 -16.69 -32.56
N THR A 253 9.54 -17.40 -31.77
CA THR A 253 9.44 -17.51 -30.30
C THR A 253 9.20 -16.19 -29.57
N LEU A 254 9.91 -15.12 -29.97
CA LEU A 254 9.77 -13.79 -29.35
C LEU A 254 8.41 -13.14 -29.67
N LEU A 255 8.03 -13.09 -30.95
CA LEU A 255 6.76 -12.51 -31.42
C LEU A 255 5.57 -13.29 -30.86
N TYR A 256 5.68 -14.63 -30.78
CA TYR A 256 4.69 -15.47 -30.14
C TYR A 256 4.54 -15.13 -28.65
N ALA A 257 5.65 -14.97 -27.92
CA ALA A 257 5.62 -14.59 -26.51
C ALA A 257 5.02 -13.19 -26.28
N GLN A 258 5.30 -12.24 -27.17
CA GLN A 258 4.69 -10.91 -27.18
C GLN A 258 3.18 -11.00 -27.41
N ALA A 259 2.75 -11.68 -28.48
CA ALA A 259 1.35 -11.87 -28.83
C ALA A 259 0.57 -12.48 -27.66
N ARG A 260 1.11 -13.55 -27.06
CA ARG A 260 0.52 -14.20 -25.89
C ARG A 260 0.39 -13.24 -24.70
N ARG A 261 1.43 -12.47 -24.39
CA ARG A 261 1.46 -11.53 -23.27
C ARG A 261 0.41 -10.43 -23.44
N VAL A 262 0.34 -9.83 -24.62
CA VAL A 262 -0.65 -8.79 -24.94
C VAL A 262 -2.06 -9.37 -24.84
N ARG A 263 -2.33 -10.50 -25.50
CA ARG A 263 -3.65 -11.15 -25.46
C ARG A 263 -4.09 -11.45 -24.03
N HIS A 264 -3.26 -12.13 -23.24
CA HIS A 264 -3.60 -12.49 -21.86
C HIS A 264 -3.84 -11.26 -20.95
N THR A 265 -3.05 -10.20 -21.14
CA THR A 265 -3.18 -8.98 -20.33
C THR A 265 -4.49 -8.23 -20.62
N TYR A 266 -4.97 -8.27 -21.87
CA TYR A 266 -6.06 -7.41 -22.32
C TYR A 266 -7.38 -8.13 -22.57
N THR A 267 -7.41 -9.45 -22.77
CA THR A 267 -8.68 -10.21 -22.84
C THR A 267 -9.41 -10.23 -21.50
N ALA A 268 -8.67 -10.30 -20.39
CA ALA A 268 -9.26 -10.28 -19.04
C ALA A 268 -9.70 -8.88 -18.59
N ARG A 269 -9.18 -7.82 -19.20
CA ARG A 269 -9.48 -6.43 -18.82
C ARG A 269 -10.63 -5.89 -19.66
N LYS A 270 -11.79 -5.70 -19.04
CA LYS A 270 -12.87 -4.88 -19.64
C LYS A 270 -12.44 -3.42 -19.60
N GLY A 271 -12.04 -2.83 -20.72
CA GLY A 271 -11.55 -1.45 -20.75
C GLY A 271 -11.35 -0.88 -22.16
N ARG A 272 -11.04 0.42 -22.22
CA ARG A 272 -10.65 1.09 -23.46
C ARG A 272 -9.23 0.68 -23.81
N PHE A 273 -9.07 0.05 -24.96
CA PHE A 273 -7.76 -0.27 -25.52
C PHE A 273 -7.32 0.84 -26.48
N GLY A 274 -6.00 1.01 -26.62
CA GLY A 274 -5.48 1.77 -27.76
C GLY A 274 -5.84 1.07 -29.07
N ALA A 275 -5.89 1.82 -30.18
CA ALA A 275 -6.26 1.29 -31.50
C ALA A 275 -5.42 0.06 -31.88
N ASP A 276 -4.09 0.13 -31.72
CA ASP A 276 -3.19 -1.00 -32.04
C ASP A 276 -3.51 -2.28 -31.26
N ILE A 277 -3.90 -2.16 -29.98
CA ILE A 277 -4.25 -3.31 -29.16
C ILE A 277 -5.60 -3.89 -29.60
N ALA A 278 -6.56 -3.04 -29.95
CA ALA A 278 -7.85 -3.49 -30.46
C ALA A 278 -7.70 -4.21 -31.82
N GLU A 279 -6.93 -3.63 -32.73
CA GLU A 279 -6.58 -4.23 -34.02
C GLU A 279 -5.84 -5.55 -33.83
N PHE A 280 -4.82 -5.57 -32.97
CA PHE A 280 -4.11 -6.80 -32.60
C PHE A 280 -5.05 -7.88 -32.06
N LEU A 281 -5.95 -7.55 -31.14
CA LEU A 281 -6.88 -8.52 -30.56
C LEU A 281 -7.87 -9.06 -31.61
N ALA A 282 -8.26 -8.26 -32.60
CA ALA A 282 -9.08 -8.69 -33.71
C ALA A 282 -8.29 -9.58 -34.69
N ALA A 283 -7.09 -9.17 -35.10
CA ALA A 283 -6.23 -9.96 -35.99
C ALA A 283 -5.77 -11.28 -35.36
N THR A 284 -5.72 -11.33 -34.03
CA THR A 284 -5.30 -12.52 -33.26
C THR A 284 -6.46 -13.22 -32.54
N SER A 285 -7.71 -12.84 -32.78
CA SER A 285 -8.85 -13.53 -32.17
C SER A 285 -8.93 -14.98 -32.63
N GLU A 286 -8.50 -15.24 -33.88
CA GLU A 286 -8.41 -16.55 -34.50
C GLU A 286 -7.14 -17.32 -34.15
N LEU A 287 -6.18 -16.71 -33.41
CA LEU A 287 -5.07 -17.50 -32.87
C LEU A 287 -5.67 -18.60 -32.01
N PRO A 288 -5.42 -19.90 -32.30
CA PRO A 288 -5.70 -20.94 -31.33
C PRO A 288 -4.97 -20.53 -30.06
N ASN A 289 -5.71 -20.43 -28.96
CA ASN A 289 -5.08 -20.07 -27.70
C ASN A 289 -3.97 -21.12 -27.46
N PRO A 290 -2.76 -20.74 -27.00
CA PRO A 290 -1.64 -21.66 -26.84
C PRO A 290 -2.00 -22.99 -26.18
N ALA A 291 -2.91 -22.96 -25.20
CA ALA A 291 -3.45 -24.15 -24.55
C ALA A 291 -4.21 -25.04 -25.53
N GLU A 292 -5.00 -24.44 -26.41
CA GLU A 292 -5.75 -25.05 -27.52
C GLU A 292 -4.78 -25.64 -28.54
N SER A 293 -3.80 -24.86 -29.01
CA SER A 293 -2.81 -25.34 -29.99
C SER A 293 -1.94 -26.48 -29.44
N THR A 294 -1.55 -26.45 -28.17
CA THR A 294 -0.86 -27.61 -27.57
C THR A 294 -1.80 -28.79 -27.37
N TRP A 295 -3.06 -28.57 -27.04
CA TRP A 295 -4.03 -29.65 -26.89
C TRP A 295 -4.31 -30.30 -28.25
N ASP A 296 -4.65 -29.52 -29.27
CA ASP A 296 -4.94 -29.99 -30.63
C ASP A 296 -3.71 -30.70 -31.23
N GLY A 297 -2.51 -30.15 -31.00
CA GLY A 297 -1.26 -30.76 -31.43
C GLY A 297 -0.99 -32.11 -30.77
N HIS A 298 -1.08 -32.19 -29.44
CA HIS A 298 -0.90 -33.47 -28.74
C HIS A 298 -2.02 -34.47 -29.04
N PHE A 299 -3.26 -34.00 -29.23
CA PHE A 299 -4.36 -34.85 -29.63
C PHE A 299 -4.13 -35.44 -31.01
N ALA A 300 -3.64 -34.64 -31.98
CA ALA A 300 -3.24 -35.14 -33.29
C ALA A 300 -2.08 -36.15 -33.20
N GLU A 301 -1.02 -35.85 -32.42
CA GLU A 301 0.11 -36.78 -32.20
C GLU A 301 -0.35 -38.11 -31.60
N VAL A 302 -1.28 -38.09 -30.64
CA VAL A 302 -1.87 -39.31 -30.06
C VAL A 302 -2.65 -40.09 -31.11
N ARG A 303 -3.49 -39.43 -31.92
CA ARG A 303 -4.27 -40.09 -32.98
C ARG A 303 -3.36 -40.76 -34.01
N GLU A 304 -2.32 -40.06 -34.44
CA GLU A 304 -1.32 -40.60 -35.37
C GLU A 304 -0.58 -41.80 -34.77
N PHE A 305 -0.13 -41.68 -33.50
CA PHE A 305 0.52 -42.77 -32.79
C PHE A 305 -0.38 -44.01 -32.72
N THR A 306 -1.65 -43.83 -32.35
CA THR A 306 -2.60 -44.93 -32.20
C THR A 306 -2.96 -45.57 -33.54
N ALA A 307 -3.10 -44.77 -34.61
CA ALA A 307 -3.29 -45.28 -35.96
C ALA A 307 -2.09 -46.12 -36.44
N ALA A 308 -0.87 -45.69 -36.13
CA ALA A 308 0.35 -46.38 -36.55
C ALA A 308 0.63 -47.67 -35.74
N ASN A 309 0.29 -47.69 -34.45
CA ASN A 309 0.68 -48.78 -33.53
C ASN A 309 -0.48 -49.70 -33.13
N GLY A 310 -1.73 -49.34 -33.43
CA GLY A 310 -2.92 -50.09 -33.01
C GLY A 310 -3.14 -50.12 -31.50
N ARG A 311 -2.49 -49.23 -30.73
CA ARG A 311 -2.58 -49.15 -29.27
C ARG A 311 -2.42 -47.72 -28.76
N LEU A 312 -2.87 -47.48 -27.53
CA LEU A 312 -2.59 -46.23 -26.81
C LEU A 312 -1.12 -46.17 -26.37
N PRO A 313 -0.55 -44.96 -26.21
CA PRO A 313 0.80 -44.78 -25.69
C PRO A 313 0.89 -45.23 -24.22
N LEU A 314 1.99 -45.89 -23.85
CA LEU A 314 2.23 -46.46 -22.52
C LEU A 314 3.12 -45.54 -21.68
N ILE A 315 2.67 -45.24 -20.47
CA ILE A 315 3.36 -44.31 -19.58
C ILE A 315 4.67 -44.86 -18.99
N HIS A 316 4.75 -46.17 -18.72
CA HIS A 316 5.89 -46.77 -18.02
C HIS A 316 6.88 -47.54 -18.91
N SER A 317 6.46 -48.00 -20.08
CA SER A 317 7.23 -48.94 -20.91
C SER A 317 7.56 -48.44 -22.31
N GLY A 318 7.10 -47.24 -22.68
CA GLY A 318 7.38 -46.64 -23.99
C GLY A 318 8.72 -45.88 -24.07
N PRO A 319 9.23 -45.61 -25.29
CA PRO A 319 10.29 -44.63 -25.51
C PRO A 319 9.85 -43.23 -25.07
N ALA A 320 10.81 -42.31 -24.87
CA ALA A 320 10.53 -40.98 -24.34
C ALA A 320 9.40 -40.19 -25.05
N PRO A 321 9.30 -40.19 -26.40
CA PRO A 321 8.19 -39.52 -27.09
C PRO A 321 6.82 -40.14 -26.79
N GLU A 322 6.75 -41.48 -26.68
CA GLU A 322 5.51 -42.19 -26.33
C GLU A 322 5.07 -41.87 -24.91
N ARG A 323 6.01 -41.87 -23.95
CA ARG A 323 5.69 -41.54 -22.55
C ARG A 323 5.14 -40.12 -22.41
N ARG A 324 5.67 -39.15 -23.17
CA ARG A 324 5.15 -37.78 -23.21
C ARG A 324 3.68 -37.75 -23.63
N LEU A 325 3.29 -38.53 -24.65
CA LEU A 325 1.90 -38.62 -25.10
C LEU A 325 0.99 -39.29 -24.06
N ALA A 326 1.49 -40.34 -23.40
CA ALA A 326 0.76 -41.01 -22.34
C ALA A 326 0.55 -40.11 -21.11
N GLU A 327 1.58 -39.35 -20.71
CA GLU A 327 1.49 -38.34 -19.65
C GLU A 327 0.49 -37.24 -19.99
N TRP A 328 0.50 -36.74 -21.23
CA TRP A 328 -0.47 -35.76 -21.70
C TRP A 328 -1.90 -36.32 -21.65
N LEU A 329 -2.14 -37.54 -22.15
CA LEU A 329 -3.44 -38.21 -22.10
C LEU A 329 -3.99 -38.35 -20.67
N ALA A 330 -3.12 -38.59 -19.68
CA ALA A 330 -3.53 -38.71 -18.29
C ALA A 330 -4.06 -37.38 -17.70
N VAL A 331 -3.61 -36.24 -18.25
CA VAL A 331 -3.98 -34.89 -17.78
C VAL A 331 -5.08 -34.27 -18.66
N ALA A 332 -5.17 -34.65 -19.93
CA ALA A 332 -6.08 -34.06 -20.92
C ALA A 332 -7.57 -34.02 -20.53
N PRO A 333 -8.15 -35.01 -19.81
CA PRO A 333 -9.54 -34.95 -19.35
C PRO A 333 -9.82 -33.81 -18.35
N TYR A 334 -8.80 -33.30 -17.66
CA TYR A 334 -8.95 -32.25 -16.63
C TYR A 334 -8.86 -30.83 -17.19
N VAL A 335 -8.83 -30.66 -18.51
CA VAL A 335 -8.87 -29.33 -19.13
C VAL A 335 -10.27 -28.72 -18.95
N ASP A 336 -10.35 -27.44 -18.58
CA ASP A 336 -11.60 -26.70 -18.32
C ASP A 336 -12.48 -26.47 -19.56
N ASP A 337 -12.07 -26.97 -20.72
CA ASP A 337 -12.78 -26.85 -21.99
C ASP A 337 -13.63 -28.10 -22.24
N ALA A 338 -14.94 -27.97 -22.00
CA ALA A 338 -15.89 -29.07 -22.14
C ALA A 338 -15.88 -29.69 -23.55
N GLY A 339 -15.79 -28.87 -24.60
CA GLY A 339 -15.80 -29.37 -25.98
C GLY A 339 -14.59 -30.24 -26.31
N ARG A 340 -13.42 -29.92 -25.73
CA ARG A 340 -12.22 -30.74 -25.88
C ARG A 340 -12.30 -32.05 -25.12
N ARG A 341 -12.85 -32.03 -23.91
CA ARG A 341 -13.08 -33.25 -23.13
C ARG A 341 -13.99 -34.21 -23.89
N ASP A 342 -15.12 -33.70 -24.39
CA ASP A 342 -16.09 -34.48 -25.17
C ASP A 342 -15.45 -35.05 -26.44
N ALA A 343 -14.61 -34.27 -27.13
CA ALA A 343 -13.89 -34.74 -28.32
C ALA A 343 -12.90 -35.87 -28.01
N LEU A 344 -12.19 -35.79 -26.88
CA LEU A 344 -11.27 -36.85 -26.43
C LEU A 344 -12.02 -38.12 -26.03
N GLU A 345 -13.09 -37.98 -25.25
CA GLU A 345 -13.93 -39.10 -24.80
C GLU A 345 -14.56 -39.83 -25.99
N SER A 346 -15.18 -39.09 -26.91
CA SER A 346 -15.77 -39.66 -28.13
C SER A 346 -14.74 -40.42 -28.98
N TRP A 347 -13.52 -39.90 -29.10
CA TRP A 347 -12.44 -40.60 -29.80
C TRP A 347 -11.99 -41.87 -29.08
N LEU A 348 -11.87 -41.84 -27.74
CA LEU A 348 -11.48 -43.00 -26.94
C LEU A 348 -12.53 -44.12 -26.99
N GLU A 349 -13.81 -43.79 -26.96
CA GLU A 349 -14.91 -44.75 -27.11
C GLU A 349 -14.85 -45.44 -28.49
N GLY A 350 -14.67 -44.66 -29.56
CA GLY A 350 -14.52 -45.19 -30.91
C GLY A 350 -13.31 -46.10 -31.06
N PHE A 351 -12.19 -45.74 -30.43
CA PHE A 351 -10.99 -46.59 -30.39
C PHE A 351 -11.24 -47.90 -29.63
N SER A 352 -11.89 -47.86 -28.46
CA SER A 352 -12.21 -49.05 -27.67
C SER A 352 -13.11 -50.02 -28.44
N ALA A 353 -14.12 -49.52 -29.13
CA ALA A 353 -15.03 -50.34 -29.95
C ALA A 353 -14.28 -51.01 -31.11
N ALA A 354 -13.38 -50.28 -31.79
CA ALA A 354 -12.58 -50.83 -32.88
C ALA A 354 -11.55 -51.87 -32.40
N SER A 355 -11.02 -51.74 -31.18
CA SER A 355 -10.05 -52.69 -30.62
C SER A 355 -10.66 -54.01 -30.14
N ALA A 356 -11.99 -54.03 -29.92
CA ALA A 356 -12.73 -55.21 -29.46
C ALA A 356 -13.29 -56.06 -30.61
N ALA A 357 -13.33 -55.52 -31.83
CA ALA A 357 -13.74 -56.20 -33.06
C ALA A 357 -12.53 -56.84 -33.73
#